data_AF-A0A4U6V169-F1
#
_entry.id   AF-A0A4U6V169-F1
#
_cell.length_a   1.000
_cell.length_b   1.000
_cell.length_c   1.000
_cell.angle_alpha   90.00
_cell.angle_beta   90.00
_cell.angle_gamma   90.00
#
_symmetry.space_group_name_H-M   'P 1'
#
loop_
_entity.id
_entity.type
_entity.pdbx_description
1 polymer ?
#
loop_
_entity_poly.entity_id
_entity_poly.type
_entity_poly.pdbx_seq_one_letter_code
_entity_poly.pdbx_strand_id
1 'polypeptide(L)'
;MGNVVSGVQIRRRLPAVEERLTRPRRLVRELPDLDAGRLHRLIRSGDLAPCFDPAEDAGDGQAEECPICFYFYPSLNRSKCCGKGICTECFLQLMPSKTSNAVHCPFCKIKFYAIEYRGAHTTSEKKTKQEGEQNVNETKLKEHSKSRIAGENIHP
;
A
#
# COMPACT_ATOMS: atom_id res chain seq x y z
N MET A 1 -10.27 -15.25 40.06
CA MET A 1 -10.30 -13.79 39.82
C MET A 1 -8.93 -13.39 39.28
N GLY A 2 -8.76 -13.27 37.96
CA GLY A 2 -8.64 -11.98 37.25
C GLY A 2 -7.15 -11.66 37.03
N ASN A 3 -6.61 -11.25 35.88
CA ASN A 3 -7.18 -10.60 34.71
C ASN A 3 -6.40 -10.95 33.43
N VAL A 4 -7.12 -11.07 32.33
CA VAL A 4 -6.57 -11.18 30.97
C VAL A 4 -6.30 -9.76 30.47
N VAL A 5 -5.05 -9.41 30.23
CA VAL A 5 -4.69 -8.10 29.65
C VAL A 5 -4.82 -8.21 28.14
N SER A 6 -6.02 -7.93 27.62
CA SER A 6 -6.24 -7.81 26.18
C SER A 6 -5.46 -6.62 25.64
N GLY A 7 -4.42 -6.90 24.87
CA GLY A 7 -3.62 -5.90 24.16
C GLY A 7 -4.47 -5.16 23.13
N VAL A 8 -5.03 -4.01 23.54
CA VAL A 8 -5.63 -3.06 22.62
C VAL A 8 -4.48 -2.43 21.83
N GLN A 9 -4.32 -2.84 20.58
CA GLN A 9 -3.43 -2.19 19.63
C GLN A 9 -3.85 -0.73 19.49
N ILE A 10 -3.13 0.17 20.17
CA ILE A 10 -3.32 1.62 20.08
C ILE A 10 -3.02 2.00 18.63
N ARG A 11 -4.08 2.13 17.81
CA ARG A 11 -3.94 2.72 16.47
C ARG A 11 -3.50 4.17 16.68
N ARG A 12 -2.22 4.42 16.46
CA ARG A 12 -1.66 5.78 16.43
C ARG A 12 -2.57 6.62 15.54
N ARG A 13 -3.14 7.69 16.12
CA ARG A 13 -4.08 8.58 15.44
C ARG A 13 -3.39 9.11 14.18
N LEU A 14 -3.79 8.62 13.01
CA LEU A 14 -3.27 9.11 11.73
C LEU A 14 -3.45 10.63 11.69
N PRO A 15 -2.48 11.38 11.11
CA PRO A 15 -2.67 12.82 10.88
C PRO A 15 -4.00 13.07 10.18
N ALA A 16 -4.68 14.16 10.54
CA ALA A 16 -5.96 14.49 9.94
C ALA A 16 -5.79 14.68 8.42
N VAL A 17 -6.40 13.80 7.63
CA VAL A 17 -6.45 13.93 6.16
C VAL A 17 -7.25 15.18 5.81
N GLU A 18 -6.69 16.04 4.96
CA GLU A 18 -7.38 17.24 4.47
C GLU A 18 -8.69 16.88 3.75
N GLU A 19 -9.76 17.65 4.00
CA GLU A 19 -11.10 17.38 3.45
C GLU A 19 -11.08 17.21 1.92
N ARG A 20 -10.30 18.04 1.23
CA ARG A 20 -10.18 18.00 -0.24
C ARG A 20 -9.63 16.67 -0.77
N LEU A 21 -8.85 15.93 0.03
CA LEU A 21 -8.27 14.64 -0.34
C LEU A 21 -9.24 13.49 -0.05
N THR A 22 -10.43 13.77 0.50
CA THR A 22 -11.46 12.75 0.75
C THR A 22 -12.50 12.67 -0.37
N ARG A 23 -12.35 13.52 -1.40
CA ARG A 23 -13.30 13.65 -2.51
C ARG A 23 -12.59 13.42 -3.84
N PRO A 24 -13.16 12.61 -4.74
CA PRO A 24 -12.62 12.45 -6.08
C PRO A 24 -12.84 13.73 -6.90
N ARG A 25 -11.89 14.07 -7.76
CA ARG A 25 -11.92 15.28 -8.61
C ARG A 25 -11.74 14.97 -10.10
N ARG A 26 -11.21 13.78 -10.44
CA ARG A 26 -10.87 13.35 -11.80
C ARG A 26 -11.59 12.07 -12.19
N LEU A 27 -12.91 12.05 -11.99
CA LEU A 27 -13.74 10.98 -12.51
C LEU A 27 -14.05 11.27 -13.98
N VAL A 28 -13.71 10.34 -14.87
CA VAL A 28 -14.04 10.44 -16.30
C VAL A 28 -15.54 10.22 -16.54
N ARG A 29 -16.18 9.43 -15.66
CA ARG A 29 -17.62 9.21 -15.68
C ARG A 29 -18.25 9.65 -14.37
N GLU A 30 -19.51 10.05 -14.44
CA GLU A 30 -20.32 10.25 -13.24
C GLU A 30 -20.52 8.92 -12.50
N LEU A 31 -20.44 8.98 -11.18
CA LEU A 31 -20.68 7.85 -10.28
C LEU A 31 -21.87 8.21 -9.36
N PRO A 32 -23.12 8.21 -9.87
CA PRO A 32 -24.28 8.66 -9.10
C PRO A 32 -24.53 7.81 -7.84
N ASP A 33 -24.12 6.54 -7.86
CA ASP A 33 -24.27 5.60 -6.75
C ASP A 33 -23.09 5.60 -5.78
N LEU A 34 -22.10 6.48 -5.96
CA LEU A 34 -20.97 6.60 -5.06
C LEU A 34 -21.41 7.23 -3.72
N ASP A 35 -21.42 6.44 -2.66
CA ASP A 35 -21.61 6.94 -1.30
C ASP A 35 -20.37 7.74 -0.84
N ALA A 36 -20.42 9.06 -1.06
CA ALA A 36 -19.38 9.99 -0.67
C ALA A 36 -19.11 9.99 0.84
N GLY A 37 -20.13 9.75 1.67
CA GLY A 37 -19.98 9.68 3.12
C GLY A 37 -19.19 8.43 3.55
N ARG A 38 -19.46 7.28 2.92
CA ARG A 38 -18.68 6.06 3.13
C ARG A 38 -17.25 6.22 2.62
N LEU A 39 -17.05 6.80 1.44
CA LEU A 39 -15.72 7.09 0.91
C LEU A 39 -14.90 7.95 1.89
N HIS A 40 -15.50 9.05 2.37
CA HIS A 40 -14.88 9.94 3.34
C HIS A 40 -14.45 9.20 4.63
N ARG A 41 -15.33 8.34 5.17
CA ARG A 41 -15.03 7.53 6.36
C ARG A 41 -13.87 6.55 6.12
N LEU A 42 -13.85 5.86 4.98
CA LEU A 42 -12.80 4.90 4.64
C LEU A 42 -11.43 5.58 4.51
N ILE A 43 -11.38 6.77 3.90
CA ILE A 43 -10.14 7.53 3.77
C ILE A 43 -9.64 8.00 5.14
N ARG A 44 -10.52 8.56 5.98
CA ARG A 44 -10.11 9.09 7.30
C ARG A 44 -9.75 8.02 8.33
N SER A 45 -10.34 6.83 8.21
CA SER A 45 -9.98 5.68 9.05
C SER A 45 -8.68 4.99 8.60
N GLY A 46 -8.17 5.33 7.41
CA GLY A 46 -6.97 4.71 6.84
C GLY A 46 -7.23 3.36 6.18
N ASP A 47 -8.49 3.03 5.86
CA ASP A 47 -8.85 1.81 5.12
C ASP A 47 -8.74 1.99 3.60
N LEU A 48 -8.66 3.24 3.13
CA LEU A 48 -8.50 3.60 1.72
C LEU A 48 -7.48 4.74 1.57
N ALA A 49 -6.67 4.71 0.53
CA ALA A 49 -5.76 5.81 0.23
C ALA A 49 -6.54 7.11 -0.04
N PRO A 50 -6.06 8.28 0.40
CA PRO A 50 -6.62 9.56 0.00
C PRO A 50 -6.66 9.74 -1.52
N CYS A 51 -7.59 10.57 -2.00
CA CYS A 51 -7.64 11.07 -3.37
C CYS A 51 -6.54 12.13 -3.56
N PHE A 52 -5.27 11.69 -3.56
CA PHE A 52 -4.11 12.54 -3.79
C PHE A 52 -4.16 13.23 -5.16
N ASP A 53 -3.63 14.45 -5.21
CA ASP A 53 -3.42 15.15 -6.47
C ASP A 53 -2.33 14.40 -7.29
N PRO A 54 -2.50 14.26 -8.61
CA PRO A 54 -1.52 13.58 -9.46
C PRO A 54 -0.24 14.42 -9.60
N ALA A 55 0.91 13.77 -9.57
CA ALA A 55 2.18 14.34 -10.00
C ALA A 55 2.63 13.73 -11.34
N GLU A 56 3.27 14.53 -12.19
CA GLU A 56 3.78 14.10 -13.50
C GLU A 56 5.09 13.31 -13.37
N ASP A 57 5.84 13.52 -12.30
CA ASP A 57 7.08 12.81 -11.99
C ASP A 57 7.11 12.35 -10.52
N ALA A 58 8.05 11.44 -10.22
CA ALA A 58 8.19 10.85 -8.89
C ALA A 58 8.83 11.79 -7.84
N GLY A 59 9.25 12.99 -8.23
CA GLY A 59 9.93 13.96 -7.39
C GLY A 59 11.14 13.36 -6.67
N ASP A 60 11.04 13.26 -5.35
CA ASP A 60 12.05 12.73 -4.43
C ASP A 60 12.13 11.19 -4.40
N GLY A 61 11.47 10.51 -5.35
CA GLY A 61 11.44 9.05 -5.45
C GLY A 61 10.59 8.37 -4.37
N GLN A 62 9.78 9.13 -3.62
CA GLN A 62 8.89 8.56 -2.60
C GLN A 62 7.49 8.26 -3.14
N ALA A 63 7.15 8.76 -4.33
CA ALA A 63 5.87 8.52 -4.98
C ALA A 63 5.88 7.24 -5.84
N GLU A 64 4.70 6.66 -6.02
CA GLU A 64 4.48 5.47 -6.83
C GLU A 64 3.60 5.76 -8.03
N GLU A 65 3.94 5.17 -9.18
CA GLU A 65 3.18 5.30 -10.40
C GLU A 65 1.92 4.41 -10.37
N CYS A 66 0.76 4.97 -10.69
CA CYS A 66 -0.44 4.17 -10.92
C CYS A 66 -0.45 3.63 -12.36
N PRO A 67 -0.43 2.31 -12.57
CA PRO A 67 -0.34 1.70 -13.92
C PRO A 67 -1.61 1.86 -14.78
N ILE A 68 -2.63 2.56 -14.29
CA ILE A 68 -3.87 2.83 -15.02
C ILE A 68 -3.86 4.23 -15.62
N CYS A 69 -3.38 5.22 -14.87
CA CYS A 69 -3.37 6.63 -15.29
C CYS A 69 -1.98 7.23 -15.45
N PHE A 70 -0.92 6.46 -15.18
CA PHE A 70 0.49 6.84 -15.37
C PHE A 70 0.94 8.11 -14.62
N TYR A 71 0.24 8.46 -13.53
CA TYR A 71 0.61 9.55 -12.63
C TYR A 71 1.21 9.00 -11.34
N PHE A 72 2.03 9.82 -10.69
CA PHE A 72 2.68 9.50 -9.43
C PHE A 72 1.87 10.00 -8.23
N TYR A 73 1.82 9.18 -7.18
CA TYR A 73 1.09 9.48 -5.95
C TYR A 73 1.91 9.12 -4.70
N PRO A 74 1.75 9.85 -3.59
CA PRO A 74 2.45 9.54 -2.33
C PRO A 74 2.19 8.12 -1.81
N SER A 75 1.04 7.54 -2.13
CA SER A 75 0.74 6.14 -1.84
C SER A 75 -0.43 5.63 -2.70
N LEU A 76 -0.44 4.32 -2.94
CA LEU A 76 -1.48 3.63 -3.71
C LEU A 76 -2.18 2.57 -2.85
N ASN A 77 -3.40 2.23 -3.24
CA ASN A 77 -4.06 1.03 -2.73
C ASN A 77 -3.43 -0.22 -3.34
N ARG A 78 -3.42 -1.33 -2.63
CA ARG A 78 -2.89 -2.62 -3.10
C ARG A 78 -4.01 -3.57 -3.46
N SER A 79 -3.94 -4.17 -4.64
CA SER A 79 -4.79 -5.31 -4.99
C SER A 79 -4.57 -6.47 -4.03
N LYS A 80 -5.61 -6.98 -3.37
CA LYS A 80 -5.48 -8.11 -2.44
C LYS A 80 -4.95 -9.39 -3.11
N CYS A 81 -5.26 -9.58 -4.39
CA CYS A 81 -4.90 -10.80 -5.12
C CYS A 81 -3.46 -10.83 -5.67
N CYS A 82 -2.83 -9.68 -5.91
CA CYS A 82 -1.51 -9.63 -6.56
C CYS A 82 -0.59 -8.49 -6.10
N GLY A 83 -1.03 -7.68 -5.12
CA GLY A 83 -0.24 -6.60 -4.53
C GLY A 83 0.01 -5.38 -5.44
N LYS A 84 -0.50 -5.37 -6.68
CA LYS A 84 -0.30 -4.24 -7.62
C LYS A 84 -1.00 -2.97 -7.11
N GLY A 85 -0.37 -1.82 -7.36
CA GLY A 85 -0.82 -0.50 -6.94
C GLY A 85 -1.96 0.05 -7.81
N ILE A 86 -2.91 0.76 -7.20
CA ILE A 86 -3.95 1.54 -7.90
C ILE A 86 -4.33 2.80 -7.10
N CYS A 87 -4.46 3.95 -7.76
CA CYS A 87 -4.94 5.16 -7.08
C CYS A 87 -6.44 5.07 -6.79
N THR A 88 -6.91 5.83 -5.79
CA THR A 88 -8.30 5.76 -5.35
C THR A 88 -9.28 6.13 -6.45
N GLU A 89 -8.98 7.14 -7.26
CA GLU A 89 -9.87 7.58 -8.34
C GLU A 89 -9.97 6.55 -9.48
N CYS A 90 -8.87 5.90 -9.86
CA CYS A 90 -8.92 4.81 -10.84
C CYS A 90 -9.68 3.59 -10.29
N PHE A 91 -9.52 3.28 -8.99
CA PHE A 91 -10.30 2.22 -8.36
C PHE A 91 -11.81 2.50 -8.40
N LEU A 92 -12.24 3.72 -8.03
CA LEU A 92 -13.65 4.11 -8.08
C LEU A 92 -14.24 4.00 -9.49
N GLN A 93 -13.45 4.29 -10.52
CA GLN A 93 -13.86 4.13 -11.93
C GLN A 93 -13.92 2.67 -12.40
N LEU A 94 -13.23 1.74 -11.74
CA LEU A 94 -13.37 0.32 -12.04
C LEU A 94 -14.60 -0.32 -11.40
N MET A 95 -15.07 0.23 -10.27
CA MET A 95 -16.20 -0.35 -9.55
C MET A 95 -17.53 -0.08 -10.27
N PRO A 96 -18.36 -1.11 -10.50
CA PRO A 96 -19.64 -0.97 -11.20
C PRO A 96 -20.62 -0.16 -10.37
N SER A 97 -21.52 0.56 -11.05
CA SER A 97 -22.50 1.44 -10.42
C SER A 97 -23.70 0.70 -9.82
N LYS A 98 -24.20 -0.36 -10.46
CA LYS A 98 -25.51 -0.96 -10.08
C LYS A 98 -25.61 -2.49 -10.11
N THR A 99 -24.63 -3.22 -10.64
CA THR A 99 -24.78 -4.67 -10.86
C THR A 99 -23.68 -5.47 -10.17
N SER A 100 -24.08 -6.52 -9.46
CA SER A 100 -23.28 -7.44 -8.63
C SER A 100 -22.26 -8.28 -9.41
N ASN A 101 -21.81 -7.82 -10.57
CA ASN A 101 -20.79 -8.50 -11.32
C ASN A 101 -19.46 -8.29 -10.60
N ALA A 102 -18.91 -9.39 -10.10
CA ALA A 102 -17.57 -9.41 -9.55
C ALA A 102 -16.60 -8.83 -10.58
N VAL A 103 -15.96 -7.71 -10.24
CA VAL A 103 -14.94 -7.10 -11.09
C VAL A 103 -13.74 -8.05 -11.12
N HIS A 104 -13.16 -8.26 -12.30
CA HIS A 104 -11.89 -8.96 -12.41
C HIS A 104 -10.76 -7.98 -12.16
N CYS A 105 -9.70 -8.42 -11.48
CA CYS A 105 -8.53 -7.59 -11.25
C CYS A 105 -7.99 -7.05 -12.58
N PRO A 106 -7.77 -5.73 -12.73
CA PRO A 106 -7.28 -5.17 -13.99
C PRO A 106 -5.89 -5.71 -14.36
N PHE A 107 -5.13 -6.17 -13.37
CA PHE A 107 -3.74 -6.61 -13.51
C PHE A 107 -3.59 -8.11 -13.77
N CYS A 108 -4.15 -8.96 -12.91
CA CYS A 108 -3.98 -10.43 -13.00
C CYS A 108 -5.26 -11.18 -13.36
N LYS A 109 -6.36 -10.47 -13.63
CA LYS A 109 -7.66 -11.00 -14.07
C LYS A 109 -8.36 -11.96 -13.09
N ILE A 110 -7.92 -12.04 -11.83
CA ILE A 110 -8.61 -12.81 -10.78
C ILE A 110 -9.98 -12.17 -10.48
N LYS A 111 -11.02 -13.01 -10.30
CA LYS A 111 -12.39 -12.59 -9.92
C LYS A 111 -12.44 -11.96 -8.52
N PHE A 112 -13.51 -11.24 -8.23
CA PHE A 112 -13.75 -10.61 -6.93
C PHE A 112 -12.64 -9.63 -6.54
N TYR A 113 -12.32 -8.72 -7.47
CA TYR A 113 -11.30 -7.71 -7.26
C TYR A 113 -11.59 -6.89 -6.00
N ALA A 114 -10.62 -6.87 -5.10
CA ALA A 114 -10.65 -6.10 -3.87
C ALA A 114 -9.27 -5.47 -3.65
N ILE A 115 -9.29 -4.35 -2.95
CA ILE A 115 -8.08 -3.61 -2.57
C ILE A 115 -7.98 -3.50 -1.05
N GLU A 116 -6.79 -3.13 -0.60
CA GLU A 116 -6.51 -2.73 0.76
C GLU A 116 -5.54 -1.55 0.75
N TYR A 117 -5.67 -0.66 1.73
CA TYR A 117 -4.68 0.38 1.96
C TYR A 117 -3.79 0.00 3.12
N ARG A 118 -2.48 0.11 2.92
CA ARG A 118 -1.47 -0.22 3.94
C ARG A 118 -0.80 1.03 4.52
N GLY A 119 -1.36 2.21 4.26
CA GLY A 119 -0.74 3.50 4.56
C GLY A 119 0.23 3.95 3.45
N ALA A 120 0.60 5.23 3.49
CA ALA A 120 1.83 5.67 2.84
C ALA A 120 3.00 5.03 3.56
N HIS A 121 4.04 4.63 2.83
CA HIS A 121 5.32 4.29 3.44
C HIS A 121 5.82 5.52 4.20
N THR A 122 5.41 5.66 5.46
CA THR A 122 5.97 6.71 6.30
C THR A 122 7.47 6.45 6.37
N THR A 123 8.28 7.50 6.44
CA THR A 123 9.75 7.41 6.56
C THR A 123 10.19 6.41 7.65
N SER A 124 9.36 6.20 8.68
CA SER A 124 9.56 5.21 9.73
C SER A 124 9.45 3.74 9.29
N GLU A 125 8.60 3.39 8.32
CA GLU A 125 8.43 2.00 7.85
C GLU A 125 9.50 1.60 6.83
N LYS A 126 10.05 2.57 6.09
CA LYS A 126 11.25 2.36 5.26
C LYS A 126 12.48 2.06 6.12
N LYS A 127 12.61 2.70 7.29
CA LYS A 127 13.71 2.43 8.22
C LYS A 127 13.70 0.97 8.70
N THR A 128 12.54 0.44 9.08
CA THR A 128 12.43 -0.96 9.54
C THR A 128 12.63 -1.98 8.41
N LYS A 129 12.26 -1.66 7.16
CA LYS A 129 12.57 -2.51 6.00
C LYS A 129 14.03 -2.44 5.57
N GLN A 130 14.65 -1.26 5.55
CA GLN A 130 16.08 -1.10 5.26
C GLN A 130 16.96 -1.75 6.32
N GLU A 131 16.63 -1.60 7.61
CA GLU A 131 17.34 -2.28 8.70
C GLU A 131 17.21 -3.82 8.59
N GLY A 132 16.03 -4.32 8.20
CA GLY A 132 15.81 -5.75 7.93
C GLY A 132 16.61 -6.28 6.74
N GLU A 133 16.61 -5.56 5.62
CA GLU A 133 17.36 -5.92 4.40
C GLU A 133 18.88 -5.81 4.62
N GLN A 134 19.34 -4.83 5.40
CA GLN A 134 20.73 -4.70 5.84
C GLN A 134 21.16 -5.83 6.78
N ASN A 135 20.32 -6.22 7.73
CA ASN A 135 20.65 -7.34 8.64
C ASN A 135 20.76 -8.69 7.89
N VAL A 136 19.91 -8.92 6.89
CA VAL A 136 19.95 -10.12 6.04
C VAL A 136 21.21 -10.15 5.16
N ASN A 137 21.61 -8.99 4.61
CA ASN A 137 22.81 -8.93 3.76
C ASN A 137 24.11 -9.14 4.55
N GLU A 138 24.21 -8.59 5.77
CA GLU A 138 25.36 -8.79 6.66
C GLU A 138 25.47 -10.25 7.12
N THR A 139 24.35 -10.89 7.43
CA THR A 139 24.34 -12.30 7.86
C THR A 139 24.86 -13.21 6.76
N LYS A 140 24.43 -12.98 5.50
CA LYS A 140 24.91 -13.74 4.33
C LYS A 140 26.41 -13.54 4.05
N LEU A 141 26.94 -12.33 4.23
CA LEU A 141 28.36 -12.03 4.06
C LEU A 141 29.22 -12.73 5.14
N LYS A 142 28.74 -12.75 6.39
CA LYS A 142 29.41 -13.43 7.52
C LYS A 142 29.43 -14.96 7.34
N GLU A 143 28.33 -15.55 6.89
CA GLU A 143 28.28 -16.99 6.57
C GLU A 143 29.26 -17.38 5.47
N HIS A 144 29.34 -16.60 4.37
CA HIS A 144 30.27 -16.88 3.28
C HIS A 144 31.75 -16.73 3.69
N SER A 145 32.07 -15.80 4.58
CA SER A 145 33.42 -15.64 5.13
C SER A 145 33.84 -16.80 6.04
N LYS A 146 32.93 -17.34 6.87
CA LYS A 146 33.20 -18.50 7.74
C LYS A 146 33.43 -19.79 6.95
N SER A 147 32.72 -19.98 5.84
CA SER A 147 32.92 -21.15 4.98
C SER A 147 34.27 -21.17 4.26
N ARG A 148 34.87 -20.00 4.00
CA ARG A 148 36.20 -19.91 3.36
C ARG A 148 37.32 -20.22 4.35
N ILE A 149 37.19 -19.78 5.61
CA ILE A 149 38.19 -20.03 6.67
C ILE A 149 38.21 -21.51 7.11
N ALA A 150 37.08 -22.21 7.02
CA ALA A 150 37.00 -23.65 7.33
C ALA A 150 37.64 -24.56 6.25
N GLY A 151 37.87 -24.05 5.04
CA GLY A 151 38.48 -24.80 3.93
C GLY A 151 40.02 -24.79 3.91
N GLU A 152 40.67 -23.95 4.73
CA GLU A 152 42.13 -23.77 4.72
C GLU A 152 42.88 -24.63 5.75
N ASN A 153 42.18 -25.47 6.52
CA ASN A 153 42.78 -26.34 7.55
C ASN A 153 42.54 -27.84 7.29
N ILE A 154 42.84 -28.32 6.08
CA ILE A 154 43.02 -29.75 5.82
C ILE A 154 44.29 -29.93 4.98
N HIS A 155 45.41 -30.11 5.66
CA HIS A 155 46.60 -30.73 5.09
C HIS A 155 47.33 -31.52 6.17
N PRO A 156 47.59 -32.81 5.93
CA PRO A 156 48.90 -33.39 6.16
C PRO A 156 49.79 -33.24 4.91
#